data_AF-M7NML3-F1
#
_entry.id   AF-M7NML3-F1
#
_cell.length_a   1.000
_cell.length_b   1.000
_cell.length_c   1.000
_cell.angle_alpha   90.00
_cell.angle_beta   90.00
_cell.angle_gamma   90.00
#
_symmetry.space_group_name_H-M   'P 1'
#
loop_
_entity.id
_entity.type
_entity.pdbx_description
1 polymer ?
#
loop_
_entity_poly.entity_id
_entity_poly.type
_entity_poly.pdbx_seq_one_letter_code
_entity_poly.pdbx_strand_id
1 'polypeptide(L)'
;MFISNKDYTRYQLVIMINQEDKLQYFYILYWLLFFDAQSYPQTYKLIKDKGSFQSLINTIWKHFQEFPELHKLGLKLLYEICRVHQLTSEELFFIHEEFLCFIFELIEKNTYYEDPYTLSSIKLILIINEQYIIKSLPSHLQHSSYETLRSIENESPMNLVMDILKKKGSLYKTFGENIIFILNREKDIFLQFLILKQLYLIFTTKETLEYFYTNDLRVLVDVFIRKLYNLPENNKKLYHAYLRVFYYLLKNTQLKNPPYYKQDQLQKLFQALKESIKYQHIKPANSITEKLLLRCIKISWIKNNELENDILFSTNWNNESNSSFIEASTNDHYIFSNSNKV
;
A
#
# COMPACT_ATOMS: atom_id res chain seq x y z
N MET A 1 38.25 5.61 11.24
CA MET A 1 37.36 6.74 11.63
C MET A 1 35.91 6.32 11.75
N PHE A 2 35.30 5.73 10.70
CA PHE A 2 33.91 5.25 10.70
C PHE A 2 33.58 4.15 11.71
N ILE A 3 34.56 3.48 12.35
CA ILE A 3 34.27 2.41 13.32
C ILE A 3 34.18 2.94 14.75
N SER A 4 35.02 3.91 15.10
CA SER A 4 35.15 4.44 16.47
C SER A 4 34.16 5.57 16.78
N ASN A 5 33.76 6.37 15.78
CA ASN A 5 32.88 7.54 15.94
C ASN A 5 31.62 7.45 15.06
N LYS A 6 31.03 6.25 14.96
CA LYS A 6 29.90 5.94 14.05
C LYS A 6 28.77 6.96 14.14
N ASP A 7 28.28 7.22 15.35
CA ASP A 7 27.10 8.05 15.56
C ASP A 7 27.36 9.52 15.28
N TYR A 8 28.56 10.02 15.64
CA TYR A 8 28.97 11.37 15.30
C TYR A 8 29.08 11.54 13.78
N THR A 9 29.68 10.58 13.07
CA THR A 9 29.80 10.65 11.61
C THR A 9 28.42 10.61 10.93
N ARG A 10 27.51 9.73 11.37
CA ARG A 10 26.12 9.71 10.88
C ARG A 10 25.43 11.05 11.09
N TYR A 11 25.55 11.61 12.27
CA TYR A 11 24.97 12.90 12.62
C TYR A 11 25.50 14.04 11.72
N GLN A 12 26.81 14.07 11.46
CA GLN A 12 27.39 15.06 10.55
C GLN A 12 26.91 14.89 9.11
N LEU A 13 26.82 13.66 8.60
CA LEU A 13 26.29 13.38 7.26
C LEU A 13 24.85 13.87 7.12
N VAL A 14 24.02 13.65 8.14
CA VAL A 14 22.61 14.10 8.17
C VAL A 14 22.50 15.62 8.23
N ILE A 15 23.36 16.31 8.98
CA ILE A 15 23.39 17.79 8.96
C ILE A 15 23.78 18.31 7.57
N MET A 16 24.77 17.69 6.93
CA MET A 16 25.26 18.14 5.62
C MET A 16 24.20 18.06 4.51
N ILE A 17 23.27 17.11 4.58
CA ILE A 17 22.17 17.02 3.60
C ILE A 17 21.06 18.05 3.82
N ASN A 18 21.09 18.81 4.92
CA ASN A 18 20.17 19.92 5.16
C ASN A 18 20.73 21.26 4.68
N GLN A 19 21.97 21.27 4.17
CA GLN A 19 22.69 22.47 3.75
C GLN A 19 22.61 22.60 2.22
N GLU A 20 21.79 23.52 1.73
CA GLU A 20 21.55 23.72 0.29
C GLU A 20 22.85 24.06 -0.48
N ASP A 21 23.80 24.74 0.15
CA ASP A 21 25.12 25.08 -0.42
C ASP A 21 25.98 23.84 -0.71
N LYS A 22 25.61 22.66 -0.18
CA LYS A 22 26.33 21.39 -0.33
C LYS A 22 25.70 20.44 -1.33
N LEU A 23 24.77 20.91 -2.16
CA LEU A 23 24.02 20.06 -3.10
C LEU A 23 24.90 19.18 -4.01
N GLN A 24 26.05 19.70 -4.45
CA GLN A 24 27.05 18.95 -5.23
C GLN A 24 27.55 17.66 -4.54
N TYR A 25 27.47 17.59 -3.21
CA TYR A 25 27.87 16.43 -2.42
C TYR A 25 26.71 15.48 -2.11
N PHE A 26 25.45 15.88 -2.36
CA PHE A 26 24.27 15.11 -1.95
C PHE A 26 24.27 13.71 -2.56
N TYR A 27 24.77 13.54 -3.79
CA TYR A 27 24.85 12.23 -4.41
C TYR A 27 25.68 11.24 -3.58
N ILE A 28 26.86 11.66 -3.12
CA ILE A 28 27.74 10.84 -2.29
C ILE A 28 27.13 10.67 -0.89
N LEU A 29 26.61 11.75 -0.30
CA LEU A 29 26.02 11.72 1.05
C LEU A 29 24.82 10.76 1.11
N TYR A 30 23.91 10.82 0.13
CA TYR A 30 22.76 9.93 0.05
C TYR A 30 23.17 8.48 -0.12
N TRP A 31 24.22 8.19 -0.90
CA TRP A 31 24.71 6.81 -1.04
C TRP A 31 25.29 6.28 0.28
N LEU A 32 26.11 7.10 0.95
CA LEU A 32 26.67 6.73 2.26
C LEU A 32 25.57 6.46 3.28
N LEU A 33 24.56 7.34 3.35
CA LEU A 33 23.41 7.18 4.24
C LEU A 33 22.56 5.96 3.86
N PHE A 34 22.33 5.73 2.57
CA PHE A 34 21.57 4.57 2.09
C PHE A 34 22.24 3.25 2.49
N PHE A 35 23.55 3.10 2.24
CA PHE A 35 24.29 1.89 2.60
C PHE A 35 24.43 1.70 4.11
N ASP A 36 24.67 2.78 4.87
CA ASP A 36 24.70 2.69 6.34
C ASP A 36 23.32 2.29 6.89
N ALA A 37 22.23 2.84 6.35
CA ALA A 37 20.87 2.53 6.79
C ALA A 37 20.42 1.10 6.46
N GLN A 38 20.96 0.47 5.41
CA GLN A 38 20.75 -0.95 5.15
C GLN A 38 21.35 -1.85 6.25
N SER A 39 22.46 -1.42 6.85
CA SER A 39 23.10 -2.14 7.97
C SER A 39 22.54 -1.72 9.34
N TYR A 40 22.11 -0.46 9.45
CA TYR A 40 21.67 0.17 10.69
C TYR A 40 20.38 0.97 10.45
N PRO A 41 19.19 0.34 10.59
CA PRO A 41 17.90 0.99 10.33
C PRO A 41 17.65 2.27 11.15
N GLN A 42 18.33 2.44 12.28
CA GLN A 42 18.32 3.67 13.09
C GLN A 42 18.77 4.90 12.30
N THR A 43 19.56 4.73 11.23
CA THR A 43 19.98 5.83 10.37
C THR A 43 18.79 6.45 9.62
N TYR A 44 17.78 5.67 9.21
CA TYR A 44 16.55 6.24 8.65
C TYR A 44 15.82 7.12 9.66
N LYS A 45 15.80 6.70 10.93
CA LYS A 45 15.23 7.50 12.02
C LYS A 45 15.98 8.81 12.20
N LEU A 46 17.31 8.76 12.18
CA LEU A 46 18.15 9.94 12.32
C LEU A 46 17.95 10.93 11.16
N ILE A 47 17.85 10.43 9.91
CA ILE A 47 17.54 11.26 8.74
C ILE A 47 16.18 11.93 8.94
N LYS A 48 15.16 11.19 9.39
CA LYS A 48 13.83 11.73 9.64
C LYS A 48 13.83 12.80 10.74
N ASP A 49 14.34 12.48 11.93
CA ASP A 49 14.26 13.29 13.14
C ASP A 49 15.05 14.62 13.05
N LYS A 50 15.99 14.73 12.11
CA LYS A 50 16.82 15.93 11.93
C LYS A 50 16.33 16.85 10.81
N GLY A 51 15.07 16.72 10.40
CA GLY A 51 14.46 17.60 9.39
C GLY A 51 14.96 17.36 7.97
N SER A 52 15.68 16.26 7.74
CA SER A 52 16.16 15.91 6.41
C SER A 52 15.07 15.34 5.52
N PHE A 53 13.90 15.01 6.08
CA PHE A 53 12.72 14.64 5.32
C PHE A 53 12.27 15.78 4.38
N GLN A 54 12.17 17.01 4.90
CA GLN A 54 11.81 18.19 4.11
C GLN A 54 12.89 18.50 3.07
N SER A 55 14.16 18.43 3.46
CA SER A 55 15.29 18.62 2.53
C SER A 55 15.27 17.59 1.39
N LEU A 56 14.93 16.34 1.70
CA LEU A 56 14.82 15.26 0.73
C LEU A 56 13.68 15.50 -0.26
N ILE A 57 12.50 15.90 0.21
CA ILE A 57 11.38 16.29 -0.67
C ILE A 57 11.79 17.45 -1.58
N ASN A 58 12.41 18.50 -1.04
CA ASN A 58 12.87 19.64 -1.82
C ASN A 58 13.92 19.23 -2.87
N THR A 59 14.85 18.36 -2.51
CA THR A 59 15.86 17.82 -3.42
C THR A 59 15.20 17.06 -4.57
N ILE A 60 14.26 16.18 -4.24
CA ILE A 60 13.52 15.38 -5.22
C ILE A 60 12.72 16.30 -6.15
N TRP A 61 12.06 17.31 -5.62
CA TRP A 61 11.17 18.14 -6.40
C TRP A 61 11.90 19.17 -7.27
N LYS A 62 12.88 19.90 -6.70
CA LYS A 62 13.50 21.06 -7.36
C LYS A 62 14.67 20.69 -8.27
N HIS A 63 15.40 19.62 -7.97
CA HIS A 63 16.68 19.31 -8.64
C HIS A 63 16.64 18.05 -9.52
N PHE A 64 15.44 17.57 -9.88
CA PHE A 64 15.29 16.32 -10.63
C PHE A 64 15.92 16.36 -12.04
N GLN A 65 15.94 17.53 -12.68
CA GLN A 65 16.51 17.71 -14.02
C GLN A 65 18.03 17.83 -13.98
N GLU A 66 18.55 18.51 -12.95
CA GLU A 66 19.98 18.79 -12.80
C GLU A 66 20.77 17.52 -12.47
N PHE A 67 20.20 16.67 -11.60
CA PHE A 67 20.87 15.47 -11.10
C PHE A 67 19.96 14.23 -11.13
N PRO A 68 19.76 13.57 -12.28
CA PRO A 68 18.83 12.43 -12.41
C PRO A 68 19.17 11.24 -11.50
N GLU A 69 20.46 10.95 -11.31
CA GLU A 69 20.91 9.86 -10.43
C GLU A 69 20.71 10.19 -8.94
N LEU A 70 20.86 11.46 -8.56
CA LEU A 70 20.50 11.94 -7.22
C LEU A 70 19.00 11.83 -6.98
N HIS A 71 18.20 12.21 -7.98
CA HIS A 71 16.75 12.10 -7.91
C HIS A 71 16.29 10.66 -7.70
N LYS A 72 16.82 9.70 -8.49
CA LYS A 72 16.57 8.26 -8.33
C LYS A 72 16.86 7.77 -6.91
N LEU A 73 18.01 8.18 -6.36
CA LEU A 73 18.42 7.79 -5.01
C LEU A 73 17.54 8.46 -3.95
N GLY A 74 17.16 9.71 -4.16
CA GLY A 74 16.26 10.45 -3.29
C GLY A 74 14.89 9.77 -3.17
N LEU A 75 14.28 9.38 -4.30
CA LEU A 75 13.03 8.61 -4.31
C LEU A 75 13.13 7.32 -3.49
N LYS A 76 14.24 6.58 -3.65
CA LYS A 76 14.50 5.33 -2.89
C LYS A 76 14.66 5.58 -1.40
N LEU A 77 15.43 6.60 -1.02
CA LEU A 77 15.62 6.98 0.39
C LEU A 77 14.29 7.39 1.02
N LEU A 78 13.49 8.22 0.34
CA LEU A 78 12.21 8.67 0.84
C LEU A 78 11.25 7.49 1.01
N TYR A 79 11.23 6.55 0.06
CA TYR A 79 10.48 5.31 0.16
C TYR A 79 10.90 4.49 1.40
N GLU A 80 12.21 4.25 1.60
CA GLU A 80 12.68 3.46 2.74
C GLU A 80 12.43 4.16 4.09
N ILE A 81 12.54 5.50 4.16
CA ILE A 81 12.19 6.26 5.37
C ILE A 81 10.71 6.07 5.70
N CYS A 82 9.82 6.28 4.73
CA CYS A 82 8.38 6.06 4.90
C CYS A 82 8.02 4.59 5.12
N ARG A 83 8.88 3.65 4.74
CA ARG A 83 8.68 2.24 5.00
C ARG A 83 9.07 1.87 6.43
N VAL A 84 10.12 2.46 6.99
CA VAL A 84 10.67 2.10 8.31
C VAL A 84 10.08 2.96 9.43
N HIS A 85 9.50 4.13 9.12
CA HIS A 85 8.98 5.07 10.11
C HIS A 85 7.62 5.66 9.73
N GLN A 86 6.76 5.82 10.74
CA GLN A 86 5.50 6.56 10.59
C GLN A 86 5.79 8.05 10.49
N LEU A 87 5.18 8.72 9.52
CA LEU A 87 5.27 10.17 9.40
C LEU A 87 4.44 10.86 10.50
N THR A 88 4.95 11.96 11.02
CA THR A 88 4.19 12.85 11.91
C THR A 88 3.11 13.59 11.11
N SER A 89 2.13 14.19 11.79
CA SER A 89 1.13 15.01 11.10
C SER A 89 1.81 16.19 10.38
N GLU A 90 2.81 16.82 10.98
CA GLU A 90 3.58 17.92 10.40
C GLU A 90 4.31 17.49 9.12
N GLU A 91 4.93 16.31 9.11
CA GLU A 91 5.58 15.75 7.92
C GLU A 91 4.57 15.46 6.79
N LEU A 92 3.38 14.96 7.14
CA LEU A 92 2.31 14.73 6.16
C LEU A 92 1.70 16.02 5.62
N PHE A 93 1.64 17.09 6.42
CA PHE A 93 1.22 18.42 5.96
C PHE A 93 2.26 19.10 5.06
N PHE A 94 3.54 18.75 5.23
CA PHE A 94 4.61 19.24 4.36
C PHE A 94 4.57 18.61 2.96
N ILE A 95 3.96 17.43 2.81
CA ILE A 95 3.71 16.85 1.49
C ILE A 95 2.56 17.62 0.84
N HIS A 96 2.87 18.43 -0.17
CA HIS A 96 1.89 19.22 -0.90
C HIS A 96 1.29 18.46 -2.11
N GLU A 97 0.11 18.89 -2.56
CA GLU A 97 -0.58 18.30 -3.72
C GLU A 97 0.28 18.36 -4.99
N GLU A 98 1.01 19.46 -5.18
CA GLU A 98 1.87 19.74 -6.33
C GLU A 98 3.03 18.75 -6.42
N PHE A 99 3.64 18.38 -5.29
CA PHE A 99 4.70 17.40 -5.24
C PHE A 99 4.18 16.01 -5.66
N LEU A 100 3.03 15.60 -5.14
CA LEU A 100 2.44 14.31 -5.52
C LEU A 100 1.99 14.30 -6.99
N CYS A 101 1.40 15.39 -7.49
CA CYS A 101 1.06 15.56 -8.90
C CYS A 101 2.31 15.43 -9.78
N PHE A 102 3.43 16.05 -9.39
CA PHE A 102 4.71 15.90 -10.06
C PHE A 102 5.16 14.43 -10.16
N ILE A 103 5.08 13.67 -9.05
CA ILE A 103 5.44 12.25 -9.08
C ILE A 103 4.49 11.44 -9.97
N PHE A 104 3.19 11.72 -9.95
CA PHE A 104 2.24 11.11 -10.87
C PHE A 104 2.57 11.43 -12.34
N GLU A 105 2.88 12.68 -12.67
CA GLU A 105 3.29 13.07 -14.02
C GLU A 105 4.57 12.38 -14.48
N LEU A 106 5.53 12.12 -13.58
CA LEU A 106 6.71 11.32 -13.92
C LEU A 106 6.34 9.90 -14.33
N ILE A 107 5.34 9.30 -13.68
CA ILE A 107 4.84 7.96 -14.00
C ILE A 107 4.11 7.98 -15.35
N GLU A 108 3.28 8.98 -15.61
CA GLU A 108 2.54 9.09 -16.89
C GLU A 108 3.45 9.38 -18.08
N LYS A 109 4.53 10.15 -17.89
CA LYS A 109 5.49 10.44 -18.97
C LYS A 109 6.31 9.21 -19.37
N ASN A 110 6.39 8.20 -18.51
CA ASN A 110 7.22 7.03 -18.73
C ASN A 110 6.39 5.78 -18.96
N THR A 111 6.19 5.42 -20.23
CA THR A 111 5.42 4.25 -20.64
C THR A 111 6.19 2.94 -20.48
N TYR A 112 7.48 2.98 -20.12
CA TYR A 112 8.26 1.76 -19.88
C TYR A 112 8.04 1.26 -18.45
N TYR A 113 7.13 0.31 -18.30
CA TYR A 113 6.68 -0.26 -17.02
C TYR A 113 7.79 -1.01 -16.24
N GLU A 114 8.87 -1.40 -16.90
CA GLU A 114 10.03 -2.07 -16.28
C GLU A 114 11.16 -1.11 -15.92
N ASP A 115 10.98 0.21 -16.13
CA ASP A 115 11.97 1.19 -15.73
C ASP A 115 12.11 1.22 -14.19
N PRO A 116 13.31 0.94 -13.64
CA PRO A 116 13.57 1.07 -12.20
C PRO A 116 13.17 2.43 -11.63
N TYR A 117 13.22 3.48 -12.46
CA TYR A 117 12.80 4.82 -12.07
C TYR A 117 11.28 4.91 -11.84
N THR A 118 10.48 4.47 -12.82
CA THR A 118 9.01 4.42 -12.72
C THR A 118 8.58 3.59 -11.53
N LEU A 119 9.22 2.43 -11.30
CA LEU A 119 8.94 1.59 -10.14
C LEU A 119 9.21 2.32 -8.81
N SER A 120 10.27 3.12 -8.73
CA SER A 120 10.60 3.90 -7.53
C SER A 120 9.55 4.97 -7.25
N SER A 121 9.08 5.66 -8.29
CA SER A 121 7.99 6.66 -8.19
C SER A 121 6.67 6.03 -7.75
N ILE A 122 6.29 4.88 -8.32
CA ILE A 122 5.07 4.15 -7.95
C ILE A 122 5.14 3.70 -6.49
N LYS A 123 6.27 3.10 -6.08
CA LYS A 123 6.51 2.68 -4.70
C LYS A 123 6.38 3.86 -3.73
N LEU A 124 6.88 5.03 -4.11
CA LEU A 124 6.77 6.25 -3.31
C LEU A 124 5.31 6.68 -3.12
N ILE A 125 4.51 6.75 -4.19
CA ILE A 125 3.07 7.07 -4.09
C ILE A 125 2.35 6.07 -3.18
N LEU A 126 2.61 4.77 -3.36
CA LEU A 126 1.98 3.70 -2.59
C LEU A 126 2.32 3.77 -1.10
N ILE A 127 3.59 4.04 -0.73
CA ILE A 127 3.98 4.15 0.68
C ILE A 127 3.48 5.45 1.30
N ILE A 128 3.42 6.56 0.56
CA ILE A 128 2.84 7.81 1.08
C ILE A 128 1.34 7.63 1.34
N ASN A 129 0.62 6.96 0.42
CA ASN A 129 -0.78 6.63 0.64
C ASN A 129 -0.97 5.79 1.92
N GLU A 130 -0.10 4.81 2.16
CA GLU A 130 -0.09 4.02 3.39
C GLU A 130 0.12 4.89 4.64
N GLN A 131 0.99 5.89 4.59
CA GLN A 131 1.21 6.83 5.70
C GLN A 131 -0.07 7.62 6.04
N TYR A 132 -0.79 8.12 5.02
CA TYR A 132 -2.10 8.75 5.22
C TYR A 132 -3.16 7.77 5.75
N ILE A 133 -3.15 6.53 5.26
CA ILE A 133 -4.04 5.49 5.76
C ILE A 133 -3.79 5.29 7.26
N ILE A 134 -2.56 4.95 7.66
CA ILE A 134 -2.19 4.69 9.07
C ILE A 134 -2.58 5.86 9.97
N LYS A 135 -2.34 7.10 9.52
CA LYS A 135 -2.64 8.29 10.31
C LYS A 135 -4.13 8.53 10.54
N SER A 136 -4.97 8.08 9.62
CA SER A 136 -6.42 8.22 9.71
C SER A 136 -7.11 7.11 10.53
N LEU A 137 -6.40 6.06 10.96
CA LEU A 137 -6.97 5.06 11.88
C LEU A 137 -7.24 5.67 13.27
N PRO A 138 -8.26 5.20 14.00
CA PRO A 138 -8.45 5.56 15.40
C PRO A 138 -7.22 5.24 16.26
N SER A 139 -6.89 6.11 17.23
CA SER A 139 -5.65 6.04 18.04
C SER A 139 -5.45 4.72 18.80
N HIS A 140 -6.53 4.01 19.15
CA HIS A 140 -6.45 2.70 19.82
C HIS A 140 -5.92 1.57 18.92
N LEU A 141 -5.87 1.80 17.61
CA LEU A 141 -5.32 0.88 16.60
C LEU A 141 -3.95 1.32 16.10
N GLN A 142 -3.48 2.50 16.52
CA GLN A 142 -2.23 3.08 16.04
C GLN A 142 -0.99 2.53 16.79
N HIS A 143 -1.11 2.03 18.04
CA HIS A 143 0.01 1.37 18.74
C HIS A 143 -0.38 0.35 19.83
N SER A 144 0.35 -0.77 19.83
CA SER A 144 0.50 -1.78 20.90
C SER A 144 1.55 -1.42 21.95
N SER A 145 1.71 -0.14 22.27
CA SER A 145 2.60 0.30 23.35
C SER A 145 1.99 1.49 24.08
N TYR A 146 1.78 1.25 25.37
CA TYR A 146 1.35 2.12 26.47
C TYR A 146 1.36 3.64 26.26
N GLU A 147 0.32 4.27 26.85
CA GLU A 147 0.20 5.68 27.25
C GLU A 147 -0.02 6.69 26.10
N THR A 148 -0.99 7.61 26.08
CA THR A 148 -1.98 8.12 27.04
C THR A 148 -3.07 8.87 26.26
N LEU A 149 -4.27 8.93 26.83
CA LEU A 149 -5.38 9.83 26.50
C LEU A 149 -4.91 11.26 26.15
N ARG A 150 -5.11 11.70 24.90
CA ARG A 150 -5.38 13.11 24.57
C ARG A 150 -6.39 13.20 23.43
N SER A 151 -7.64 13.43 23.83
CA SER A 151 -8.65 14.11 23.03
C SER A 151 -8.18 15.52 22.72
N ILE A 152 -7.56 15.71 21.56
CA ILE A 152 -7.56 16.98 20.83
C ILE A 152 -7.84 16.60 19.39
N GLU A 153 -8.84 17.24 18.79
CA GLU A 153 -9.15 17.21 17.36
C GLU A 153 -7.97 17.76 16.55
N ASN A 154 -6.82 17.08 16.58
CA ASN A 154 -5.77 17.34 15.61
C ASN A 154 -6.30 16.79 14.29
N GLU A 155 -6.69 17.69 13.39
CA GLU A 155 -7.13 17.38 12.02
C GLU A 155 -6.20 16.29 11.45
N SER A 156 -6.71 15.08 11.33
CA SER A 156 -5.96 14.01 10.65
C SER A 156 -5.74 14.51 9.22
N PRO A 157 -4.49 14.51 8.74
CA PRO A 157 -4.21 15.01 7.39
C PRO A 157 -5.05 14.23 6.39
N MET A 158 -5.73 14.95 5.51
CA MET A 158 -6.52 14.36 4.44
C MET A 158 -5.59 13.53 3.54
N ASN A 159 -6.04 12.35 3.13
CA ASN A 159 -5.26 11.51 2.21
C ASN A 159 -5.18 12.16 0.83
N LEU A 160 -4.10 12.91 0.59
CA LEU A 160 -3.88 13.67 -0.64
C LEU A 160 -3.74 12.76 -1.86
N VAL A 161 -3.18 11.55 -1.72
CA VAL A 161 -3.07 10.60 -2.84
C VAL A 161 -4.46 10.25 -3.36
N MET A 162 -5.38 9.91 -2.46
CA MET A 162 -6.77 9.64 -2.84
C MET A 162 -7.50 10.89 -3.32
N ASP A 163 -7.25 12.05 -2.73
CA ASP A 163 -7.86 13.31 -3.17
C ASP A 163 -7.46 13.68 -4.60
N ILE A 164 -6.17 13.52 -4.94
CA ILE A 164 -5.66 13.71 -6.30
C ILE A 164 -6.32 12.71 -7.26
N LEU A 165 -6.42 11.42 -6.91
CA LEU A 165 -7.05 10.42 -7.77
C LEU A 165 -8.55 10.70 -7.99
N LYS A 166 -9.25 11.24 -6.98
CA LYS A 166 -10.65 11.68 -7.13
C LYS A 166 -10.79 12.84 -8.12
N LYS A 167 -9.93 13.85 -8.01
CA LYS A 167 -10.00 15.09 -8.81
C LYS A 167 -9.43 14.94 -10.22
N LYS A 168 -8.32 14.21 -10.35
CA LYS A 168 -7.43 14.17 -11.52
C LYS A 168 -7.15 12.74 -12.02
N GLY A 169 -7.87 11.72 -11.54
CA GLY A 169 -7.60 10.32 -11.89
C GLY A 169 -7.65 10.00 -13.39
N SER A 170 -8.37 10.77 -14.20
CA SER A 170 -8.35 10.63 -15.67
C SER A 170 -6.99 10.96 -16.31
N LEU A 171 -6.19 11.81 -15.67
CA LEU A 171 -4.86 12.20 -16.13
C LEU A 171 -3.80 11.17 -15.75
N TYR A 172 -4.07 10.32 -14.75
CA TYR A 172 -3.09 9.43 -14.14
C TYR A 172 -3.43 7.95 -14.35
N LYS A 173 -3.71 7.54 -15.59
CA LYS A 173 -4.15 6.16 -15.91
C LYS A 173 -2.99 5.17 -15.92
N THR A 174 -1.80 5.60 -16.36
CA THR A 174 -0.59 4.77 -16.41
C THR A 174 -0.19 4.29 -15.02
N PHE A 175 -0.44 5.07 -13.96
CA PHE A 175 -0.30 4.62 -12.57
C PHE A 175 -1.14 3.36 -12.26
N GLY A 176 -2.42 3.36 -12.67
CA GLY A 176 -3.34 2.24 -12.48
C GLY A 176 -2.88 0.98 -13.20
N GLU A 177 -2.53 1.11 -14.48
CA GLU A 177 -1.98 0.01 -15.29
C GLU A 177 -0.74 -0.61 -14.63
N ASN A 178 0.18 0.26 -14.19
CA ASN A 178 1.41 -0.13 -13.52
C ASN A 178 1.19 -0.91 -12.22
N ILE A 179 0.27 -0.49 -11.34
CA ILE A 179 0.05 -1.21 -10.08
C ILE A 179 -0.52 -2.61 -10.32
N ILE A 180 -1.34 -2.81 -11.36
CA ILE A 180 -1.83 -4.14 -11.77
C ILE A 180 -0.66 -4.98 -12.29
N PHE A 181 0.18 -4.39 -13.15
CA PHE A 181 1.35 -5.06 -13.71
C PHE A 181 2.33 -5.51 -12.62
N ILE A 182 2.63 -4.64 -11.66
CA ILE A 182 3.52 -4.94 -10.53
C ILE A 182 2.90 -6.04 -9.66
N LEU A 183 1.62 -5.93 -9.27
CA LEU A 183 0.94 -6.93 -8.44
C LEU A 183 1.02 -8.35 -9.05
N ASN A 184 0.99 -8.42 -10.37
CA ASN A 184 1.05 -9.66 -11.11
C ASN A 184 2.38 -10.42 -10.92
N ARG A 185 3.49 -9.68 -10.85
CA ARG A 185 4.85 -10.22 -10.85
C ARG A 185 5.53 -10.16 -9.49
N GLU A 186 5.08 -9.26 -8.62
CA GLU A 186 5.72 -9.00 -7.34
C GLU A 186 5.63 -10.20 -6.40
N LYS A 187 6.74 -10.47 -5.70
CA LYS A 187 6.89 -11.50 -4.68
C LYS A 187 6.99 -10.89 -3.28
N ASP A 188 7.43 -9.65 -3.17
CA ASP A 188 7.44 -8.93 -1.90
C ASP A 188 6.01 -8.73 -1.37
N ILE A 189 5.72 -9.39 -0.25
CA ILE A 189 4.44 -9.36 0.43
C ILE A 189 4.10 -7.92 0.88
N PHE A 190 5.10 -7.14 1.28
CA PHE A 190 4.89 -5.77 1.74
C PHE A 190 4.35 -4.90 0.60
N LEU A 191 5.01 -4.91 -0.56
CA LEU A 191 4.53 -4.16 -1.72
C LEU A 191 3.16 -4.66 -2.22
N GLN A 192 2.90 -5.97 -2.16
CA GLN A 192 1.56 -6.50 -2.46
C GLN A 192 0.49 -5.90 -1.54
N PHE A 193 0.75 -5.77 -0.24
CA PHE A 193 -0.19 -5.12 0.68
C PHE A 193 -0.41 -3.65 0.35
N LEU A 194 0.64 -2.90 0.03
CA LEU A 194 0.50 -1.49 -0.38
C LEU A 194 -0.42 -1.35 -1.60
N ILE A 195 -0.21 -2.20 -2.62
CA ILE A 195 -1.05 -2.20 -3.83
C ILE A 195 -2.49 -2.61 -3.49
N LEU A 196 -2.68 -3.65 -2.69
CA LEU A 196 -4.02 -4.10 -2.29
C LEU A 196 -4.78 -3.02 -1.50
N LYS A 197 -4.09 -2.25 -0.64
CA LYS A 197 -4.68 -1.10 0.07
C LYS A 197 -5.04 0.04 -0.87
N GLN A 198 -4.19 0.35 -1.84
CA GLN A 198 -4.51 1.31 -2.89
C GLN A 198 -5.76 0.90 -3.68
N LEU A 199 -5.81 -0.36 -4.14
CA LEU A 199 -6.96 -0.91 -4.88
C LEU A 199 -8.23 -0.93 -4.02
N TYR A 200 -8.12 -1.30 -2.74
CA TYR A 200 -9.23 -1.27 -1.79
C TYR A 200 -9.86 0.13 -1.72
N LEU A 201 -9.04 1.17 -1.53
CA LEU A 201 -9.52 2.55 -1.45
C LEU A 201 -10.16 2.99 -2.77
N ILE A 202 -9.55 2.65 -3.91
CA ILE A 202 -10.10 2.99 -5.23
C ILE A 202 -11.48 2.35 -5.44
N PHE A 203 -11.66 1.06 -5.09
CA PHE A 203 -12.91 0.34 -5.29
C PHE A 203 -13.98 0.57 -4.22
N THR A 204 -13.65 1.27 -3.14
CA THR A 204 -14.61 1.63 -2.06
C THR A 204 -14.98 3.10 -2.07
N THR A 205 -14.25 3.93 -2.81
CA THR A 205 -14.51 5.37 -2.97
C THR A 205 -15.37 5.62 -4.21
N LYS A 206 -16.50 6.32 -4.06
CA LYS A 206 -17.52 6.48 -5.10
C LYS A 206 -16.97 7.15 -6.37
N GLU A 207 -16.14 8.17 -6.20
CA GLU A 207 -15.60 8.99 -7.30
C GLU A 207 -14.53 8.24 -8.12
N THR A 208 -13.91 7.19 -7.57
CA THR A 208 -12.83 6.44 -8.20
C THR A 208 -13.24 5.04 -8.68
N LEU A 209 -14.53 4.67 -8.58
CA LEU A 209 -15.00 3.34 -8.99
C LEU A 209 -14.73 3.03 -10.47
N GLU A 210 -14.71 4.07 -11.31
CA GLU A 210 -14.47 3.98 -12.75
C GLU A 210 -13.04 4.39 -13.14
N TYR A 211 -12.12 4.42 -12.17
CA TYR A 211 -10.74 4.82 -12.40
C TYR A 211 -9.99 3.86 -13.35
N PHE A 212 -10.29 2.57 -13.37
CA PHE A 212 -9.68 1.62 -14.30
C PHE A 212 -10.50 1.44 -15.57
N TYR A 213 -9.83 1.17 -16.69
CA TYR A 213 -10.54 0.69 -17.88
C TYR A 213 -11.04 -0.75 -17.67
N THR A 214 -12.11 -1.11 -18.35
CA THR A 214 -12.72 -2.44 -18.23
C THR A 214 -11.73 -3.56 -18.59
N ASN A 215 -10.81 -3.31 -19.51
CA ASN A 215 -9.78 -4.29 -19.89
C ASN A 215 -8.80 -4.54 -18.74
N ASP A 216 -8.35 -3.49 -18.05
CA ASP A 216 -7.44 -3.62 -16.91
C ASP A 216 -8.11 -4.35 -15.75
N LEU A 217 -9.41 -4.10 -15.53
CA LEU A 217 -10.18 -4.83 -14.52
C LEU A 217 -10.27 -6.32 -14.84
N ARG A 218 -10.44 -6.70 -16.11
CA ARG A 218 -10.43 -8.10 -16.55
C ARG A 218 -9.06 -8.74 -16.29
N VAL A 219 -7.98 -8.04 -16.62
CA VAL A 219 -6.62 -8.48 -16.31
C VAL A 219 -6.45 -8.65 -14.79
N LEU A 220 -6.93 -7.69 -13.99
CA LEU A 220 -6.86 -7.75 -12.54
C LEU A 220 -7.64 -8.95 -11.96
N VAL A 221 -8.82 -9.27 -12.51
CA VAL A 221 -9.56 -10.49 -12.14
C VAL A 221 -8.71 -11.73 -12.40
N ASP A 222 -8.03 -11.81 -13.54
CA ASP A 222 -7.16 -12.94 -13.86
C ASP A 222 -5.96 -13.05 -12.92
N VAL A 223 -5.37 -11.91 -12.54
CA VAL A 223 -4.33 -11.86 -11.51
C VAL A 223 -4.86 -12.42 -10.18
N PHE A 224 -6.05 -12.00 -9.77
CA PHE A 224 -6.66 -12.42 -8.50
C PHE A 224 -7.00 -13.91 -8.49
N ILE A 225 -7.61 -14.43 -9.56
CA ILE A 225 -7.90 -15.86 -9.71
C ILE A 225 -6.60 -16.66 -9.55
N ARG A 226 -5.54 -16.29 -10.29
CA ARG A 226 -4.25 -16.98 -10.23
C ARG A 226 -3.58 -16.88 -8.87
N LYS A 227 -3.57 -15.70 -8.24
CA LYS A 227 -2.95 -15.49 -6.92
C LYS A 227 -3.70 -16.27 -5.84
N LEU A 228 -5.04 -16.30 -5.87
CA LEU A 228 -5.84 -17.05 -4.89
C LEU A 228 -5.69 -18.56 -5.03
N TYR A 229 -5.55 -19.11 -6.24
CA TYR A 229 -5.23 -20.54 -6.43
C TYR A 229 -3.85 -20.92 -5.89
N ASN A 230 -2.87 -20.03 -6.02
CA ASN A 230 -1.47 -20.32 -5.71
C ASN A 230 -1.01 -19.81 -4.34
N LEU A 231 -1.90 -19.19 -3.55
CA LEU A 231 -1.47 -18.56 -2.30
C LEU A 231 -1.13 -19.62 -1.25
N PRO A 232 0.10 -19.63 -0.69
CA PRO A 232 0.45 -20.61 0.33
C PRO A 232 -0.39 -20.41 1.59
N GLU A 233 -0.82 -21.51 2.20
CA GLU A 233 -1.69 -21.56 3.39
C GLU A 233 -1.15 -20.77 4.59
N ASN A 234 0.17 -20.56 4.63
CA ASN A 234 0.87 -19.87 5.71
C ASN A 234 0.60 -18.35 5.77
N ASN A 235 0.10 -17.73 4.70
CA ASN A 235 -0.12 -16.28 4.65
C ASN A 235 -1.60 -15.89 4.63
N LYS A 236 -2.34 -16.30 5.68
CA LYS A 236 -3.79 -16.05 5.83
C LYS A 236 -4.15 -14.56 5.72
N LYS A 237 -3.29 -13.64 6.16
CA LYS A 237 -3.55 -12.19 6.08
C LYS A 237 -3.56 -11.67 4.66
N LEU A 238 -2.58 -12.07 3.86
CA LEU A 238 -2.53 -11.72 2.45
C LEU A 238 -3.72 -12.32 1.71
N TYR A 239 -4.09 -13.55 2.04
CA TYR A 239 -5.29 -14.20 1.52
C TYR A 239 -6.57 -13.42 1.84
N HIS A 240 -6.73 -12.98 3.09
CA HIS A 240 -7.84 -12.12 3.51
C HIS A 240 -7.83 -10.79 2.76
N ALA A 241 -6.65 -10.21 2.53
CA ALA A 241 -6.54 -8.96 1.81
C ALA A 241 -7.00 -9.10 0.36
N TYR A 242 -6.54 -10.14 -0.34
CA TYR A 242 -7.00 -10.45 -1.69
C TYR A 242 -8.52 -10.64 -1.73
N LEU A 243 -9.10 -11.48 -0.88
CA LEU A 243 -10.57 -11.70 -0.88
C LEU A 243 -11.37 -10.41 -0.64
N ARG A 244 -10.89 -9.54 0.26
CA ARG A 244 -11.56 -8.27 0.55
C ARG A 244 -11.53 -7.32 -0.64
N VAL A 245 -10.37 -7.16 -1.28
CA VAL A 245 -10.27 -6.34 -2.50
C VAL A 245 -11.09 -6.97 -3.63
N PHE A 246 -11.09 -8.31 -3.74
CA PHE A 246 -11.78 -9.02 -4.81
C PHE A 246 -13.29 -8.80 -4.74
N TYR A 247 -13.87 -8.81 -3.54
CA TYR A 247 -15.27 -8.49 -3.32
C TYR A 247 -15.65 -7.12 -3.91
N TYR A 248 -14.88 -6.08 -3.61
CA TYR A 248 -15.17 -4.73 -4.10
C TYR A 248 -14.86 -4.56 -5.59
N LEU A 249 -13.83 -5.23 -6.10
CA LEU A 249 -13.55 -5.33 -7.54
C LEU A 249 -14.79 -5.87 -8.29
N LEU A 250 -15.37 -6.97 -7.83
CA LEU A 250 -16.50 -7.62 -8.50
C LEU A 250 -17.86 -6.92 -8.27
N LYS A 251 -18.03 -6.27 -7.12
CA LYS A 251 -19.31 -5.65 -6.73
C LYS A 251 -19.45 -4.19 -7.19
N ASN A 252 -18.40 -3.40 -7.06
CA ASN A 252 -18.52 -1.94 -7.19
C ASN A 252 -18.11 -1.41 -8.56
N THR A 253 -17.24 -2.12 -9.29
CA THR A 253 -16.72 -1.68 -10.59
C THR A 253 -17.68 -1.96 -11.75
N GLN A 254 -17.25 -1.61 -12.96
CA GLN A 254 -17.96 -1.84 -14.22
C GLN A 254 -18.25 -3.33 -14.48
N LEU A 255 -17.51 -4.26 -13.82
CA LEU A 255 -17.70 -5.71 -13.96
C LEU A 255 -19.03 -6.22 -13.42
N LYS A 256 -19.73 -5.43 -12.60
CA LYS A 256 -21.07 -5.78 -12.10
C LYS A 256 -22.15 -5.78 -13.19
N ASN A 257 -21.85 -5.25 -14.37
CA ASN A 257 -22.76 -5.16 -15.50
C ASN A 257 -22.45 -6.26 -16.54
N PRO A 258 -23.45 -6.70 -17.32
CA PRO A 258 -23.21 -7.64 -18.42
C PRO A 258 -22.31 -7.03 -19.51
N PRO A 259 -21.49 -7.83 -20.23
CA PRO A 259 -21.34 -9.27 -20.11
C PRO A 259 -20.48 -9.66 -18.90
N TYR A 260 -21.00 -10.55 -18.05
CA TYR A 260 -20.34 -10.98 -16.82
C TYR A 260 -19.03 -11.72 -17.10
N TYR A 261 -17.92 -11.07 -16.77
CA TYR A 261 -16.60 -11.59 -17.11
C TYR A 261 -16.25 -12.82 -16.27
N LYS A 262 -15.99 -13.94 -16.93
CA LYS A 262 -15.50 -15.20 -16.33
C LYS A 262 -16.35 -15.73 -15.16
N GLN A 263 -17.67 -15.50 -15.19
CA GLN A 263 -18.59 -15.93 -14.14
C GLN A 263 -18.39 -17.41 -13.74
N ASP A 264 -18.36 -18.33 -14.70
CA ASP A 264 -18.17 -19.77 -14.43
C ASP A 264 -16.82 -20.09 -13.77
N GLN A 265 -15.75 -19.39 -14.16
CA GLN A 265 -14.42 -19.60 -13.56
C GLN A 265 -14.37 -19.06 -12.13
N LEU A 266 -15.05 -17.94 -11.86
CA LEU A 266 -15.20 -17.39 -10.51
C LEU A 266 -15.98 -18.34 -9.61
N GLN A 267 -17.08 -18.92 -10.11
CA GLN A 267 -17.86 -19.92 -9.38
C GLN A 267 -17.01 -21.15 -9.04
N LYS A 268 -16.26 -21.68 -10.01
CA LYS A 268 -15.33 -22.81 -9.80
C LYS A 268 -14.24 -22.48 -8.78
N LEU A 269 -13.65 -21.28 -8.87
CA LEU A 269 -12.67 -20.81 -7.87
C LEU A 269 -13.28 -20.80 -6.47
N PHE A 270 -14.44 -20.17 -6.29
CA PHE A 270 -15.05 -20.07 -4.97
C PHE A 270 -15.48 -21.42 -4.42
N GLN A 271 -15.92 -22.36 -5.27
CA GLN A 271 -16.18 -23.74 -4.87
C GLN A 271 -14.89 -24.45 -4.42
N ALA A 272 -13.81 -24.37 -5.19
CA ALA A 272 -12.53 -24.97 -4.83
C ALA A 272 -11.97 -24.41 -3.51
N LEU A 273 -12.05 -23.09 -3.31
CA LEU A 273 -11.65 -22.43 -2.06
C LEU A 273 -12.55 -22.84 -0.88
N LYS A 274 -13.85 -23.04 -1.11
CA LYS A 274 -14.78 -23.52 -0.09
C LYS A 274 -14.44 -24.94 0.34
N GLU A 275 -14.15 -25.82 -0.62
CA GLU A 275 -13.72 -27.20 -0.37
C GLU A 275 -12.40 -27.23 0.39
N SER A 276 -11.39 -26.47 -0.03
CA SER A 276 -10.09 -26.43 0.67
C SER A 276 -10.23 -25.99 2.13
N ILE A 277 -11.08 -24.99 2.41
CA ILE A 277 -11.40 -24.55 3.77
C ILE A 277 -12.11 -25.67 4.55
N LYS A 278 -13.09 -26.37 3.96
CA LYS A 278 -13.78 -27.50 4.60
C LYS A 278 -12.80 -28.61 4.99
N TYR A 279 -11.87 -28.99 4.10
CA TYR A 279 -10.89 -30.05 4.37
C TYR A 279 -9.87 -29.67 5.46
N GLN A 280 -9.51 -28.39 5.57
CA GLN A 280 -8.53 -27.91 6.55
C GLN A 280 -9.12 -27.71 7.96
N HIS A 281 -10.44 -27.52 8.10
CA HIS A 281 -11.08 -27.20 9.38
C HIS A 281 -11.73 -28.42 10.06
N ILE A 282 -10.97 -29.12 10.90
CA ILE A 282 -11.52 -29.93 12.02
C ILE A 282 -11.69 -28.98 13.22
N LYS A 283 -12.85 -28.28 13.32
CA LYS A 283 -13.33 -27.33 14.37
C LYS A 283 -13.25 -25.82 14.05
N PRO A 284 -14.11 -25.03 14.74
CA PRO A 284 -15.52 -24.87 14.45
C PRO A 284 -15.75 -23.86 13.31
N ALA A 285 -16.90 -23.99 12.67
CA ALA A 285 -17.54 -23.04 11.76
C ALA A 285 -17.30 -21.56 12.15
N ASN A 286 -16.97 -20.70 11.18
CA ASN A 286 -16.80 -19.24 11.27
C ASN A 286 -15.36 -18.68 11.36
N SER A 287 -14.44 -19.17 10.53
CA SER A 287 -13.17 -18.45 10.33
C SER A 287 -13.39 -17.14 9.53
N ILE A 288 -12.57 -16.11 9.74
CA ILE A 288 -12.65 -14.84 8.97
C ILE A 288 -12.60 -15.12 7.45
N THR A 289 -11.80 -16.11 7.06
CA THR A 289 -11.67 -16.59 5.69
C THR A 289 -13.00 -16.99 5.08
N GLU A 290 -13.80 -17.78 5.82
CA GLU A 290 -15.12 -18.23 5.41
C GLU A 290 -16.08 -17.06 5.21
N LYS A 291 -16.09 -16.10 6.16
CA LYS A 291 -16.92 -14.88 6.05
C LYS A 291 -16.59 -14.06 4.80
N LEU A 292 -15.30 -13.90 4.49
CA LEU A 292 -14.85 -13.16 3.32
C LEU A 292 -15.21 -13.87 2.02
N LEU A 293 -15.05 -15.19 1.98
CA LEU A 293 -15.42 -16.00 0.81
C LEU A 293 -16.93 -15.97 0.57
N LEU A 294 -17.74 -16.13 1.62
CA LEU A 294 -19.20 -16.05 1.53
C LEU A 294 -19.68 -14.70 1.00
N ARG A 295 -19.02 -13.59 1.35
CA ARG A 295 -19.33 -12.27 0.78
C ARG A 295 -19.13 -12.25 -0.74
N CYS A 296 -18.09 -12.90 -1.26
CA CYS A 296 -17.82 -12.98 -2.69
C CYS A 296 -18.86 -13.86 -3.42
N ILE A 297 -19.22 -15.00 -2.83
CA ILE A 297 -20.23 -15.92 -3.40
C ILE A 297 -21.61 -15.25 -3.50
N LYS A 298 -21.98 -14.42 -2.51
CA LYS A 298 -23.28 -13.73 -2.45
C LYS A 298 -23.43 -12.56 -3.43
N ILE A 299 -22.44 -12.28 -4.27
CA ILE A 299 -22.55 -11.23 -5.30
C ILE A 299 -23.63 -11.63 -6.32
N SER A 300 -24.54 -10.70 -6.66
CA SER A 300 -25.77 -10.97 -7.41
C SER A 300 -25.55 -11.71 -8.74
N TRP A 301 -24.51 -11.34 -9.48
CA TRP A 301 -24.18 -11.94 -10.77
C TRP A 301 -23.27 -13.16 -10.69
N ILE A 302 -22.80 -13.52 -9.49
CA ILE A 302 -21.95 -14.71 -9.25
C ILE A 302 -22.75 -15.84 -8.61
N LYS A 303 -23.73 -15.47 -7.77
CA LYS A 303 -24.59 -16.37 -7.02
C LYS A 303 -25.11 -17.51 -7.89
N ASN A 304 -24.91 -18.73 -7.41
CA ASN A 304 -25.46 -19.96 -7.98
C ASN A 304 -26.07 -20.79 -6.84
N ASN A 305 -27.24 -21.38 -7.07
CA ASN A 305 -27.95 -22.21 -6.08
C ASN A 305 -27.08 -23.38 -5.60
N GLU A 306 -26.23 -23.95 -6.44
CA GLU A 306 -25.30 -25.03 -6.04
C GLU A 306 -24.22 -24.54 -5.06
N LEU A 307 -23.71 -23.32 -5.23
CA LEU A 307 -22.75 -22.70 -4.31
C LEU A 307 -23.37 -22.37 -2.95
N GLU A 308 -24.67 -22.09 -2.92
CA GLU A 308 -25.43 -21.76 -1.70
C GLU A 308 -26.05 -22.98 -1.00
N ASN A 309 -26.48 -24.03 -1.70
CA ASN A 309 -27.21 -25.15 -1.09
C ASN A 309 -26.33 -26.03 -0.18
N ASP A 310 -25.01 -25.95 -0.35
CA ASP A 310 -24.01 -26.57 0.53
C ASP A 310 -23.81 -25.82 1.87
N ILE A 311 -24.68 -24.86 2.20
CA ILE A 311 -24.61 -24.02 3.40
C ILE A 311 -25.45 -24.66 4.51
N LEU A 312 -24.80 -25.50 5.32
CA LEU A 312 -25.26 -25.85 6.68
C LEU A 312 -24.93 -24.71 7.68
N PHE A 313 -25.15 -23.45 7.28
CA PHE A 313 -24.91 -22.28 8.11
C PHE A 313 -26.17 -21.44 8.24
N SER A 314 -27.00 -21.84 9.21
CA SER A 314 -27.94 -20.94 9.83
C SER A 314 -27.16 -19.77 10.45
N THR A 315 -27.42 -18.55 10.00
CA THR A 315 -27.90 -17.44 10.85
C THR A 315 -27.99 -16.15 10.04
N ASN A 316 -28.98 -15.33 10.39
CA ASN A 316 -29.08 -13.93 10.00
C ASN A 316 -27.79 -13.18 10.39
N TRP A 317 -27.14 -12.54 9.43
CA TRP A 317 -26.01 -11.65 9.69
C TRP A 317 -26.28 -10.28 9.07
N ASN A 318 -26.24 -9.26 9.95
CA ASN A 318 -26.19 -7.85 9.56
C ASN A 318 -24.84 -7.56 8.87
N ASN A 319 -24.90 -6.73 7.83
CA ASN A 319 -23.77 -6.38 6.96
C ASN A 319 -22.64 -5.57 7.64
N GLU A 320 -22.67 -5.42 8.96
CA GLU A 320 -21.79 -4.53 9.72
C GLU A 320 -20.80 -5.34 10.57
N SER A 321 -19.80 -5.93 9.93
CA SER A 321 -18.52 -6.18 10.60
C SER A 321 -17.48 -5.29 9.94
N ASN A 322 -17.47 -4.04 10.42
CA ASN A 322 -16.54 -2.96 10.11
C ASN A 322 -15.17 -3.16 10.79
N SER A 323 -14.65 -4.38 10.93
CA SER A 323 -13.21 -4.51 11.18
C SER A 323 -12.53 -4.06 9.89
N SER A 324 -12.09 -2.81 9.82
CA SER A 324 -11.71 -2.19 8.55
C SER A 324 -10.57 -2.98 7.90
N PHE A 325 -10.55 -3.05 6.57
CA PHE A 325 -9.50 -3.76 5.83
C PHE A 325 -8.12 -3.27 6.23
N ILE A 326 -8.10 -1.98 6.47
CA ILE A 326 -7.01 -1.17 6.94
C ILE A 326 -6.56 -1.66 8.34
N GLU A 327 -7.46 -1.75 9.33
CA GLU A 327 -7.14 -2.28 10.69
C GLU A 327 -6.48 -3.67 10.68
N ALA A 328 -7.02 -4.60 9.92
CA ALA A 328 -6.52 -5.98 9.90
C ALA A 328 -5.17 -6.12 9.17
N SER A 329 -4.81 -5.13 8.36
CA SER A 329 -3.58 -5.12 7.54
C SER A 329 -2.51 -4.14 8.04
N THR A 330 -2.83 -3.28 9.01
CA THR A 330 -1.86 -2.39 9.69
C THR A 330 -1.27 -3.01 10.97
N ASN A 331 -1.99 -3.94 11.61
CA ASN A 331 -1.68 -4.43 12.96
C ASN A 331 -0.49 -5.40 13.13
N ASP A 332 0.39 -5.69 12.15
CA ASP A 332 1.51 -6.62 12.41
C ASP A 332 2.80 -6.47 11.55
N HIS A 333 3.93 -6.48 12.28
CA HIS A 333 5.35 -6.82 12.04
C HIS A 333 6.08 -6.55 10.70
N TYR A 334 5.40 -6.28 9.59
CA TYR A 334 6.05 -6.00 8.30
C TYR A 334 6.23 -4.50 8.02
N ILE A 335 5.61 -3.65 8.82
CA ILE A 335 5.48 -2.21 8.53
C ILE A 335 6.46 -1.38 9.35
N PHE A 336 6.85 -1.81 10.54
CA PHE A 336 7.91 -1.19 11.33
C PHE A 336 8.77 -2.31 11.88
N SER A 337 10.02 -2.40 11.45
CA SER A 337 10.98 -3.29 12.12
C SER A 337 10.92 -2.99 13.61
N ASN A 338 10.96 -4.00 14.48
CA ASN A 338 11.10 -3.87 15.93
C ASN A 338 12.44 -3.19 16.30
N SER A 339 12.66 -1.95 15.88
CA SER A 339 13.88 -1.17 16.13
C SER A 339 13.77 -0.35 17.43
N ASN A 340 12.70 -0.53 18.21
CA ASN A 340 12.56 0.03 19.55
C ASN A 340 12.98 -0.97 20.65
N LYS A 341 13.68 -2.05 20.32
CA LYS A 341 14.38 -2.86 21.32
C LYS A 341 15.87 -2.53 21.28
N VAL A 342 16.25 -1.81 22.34
CA VAL A 342 17.59 -1.38 22.78
C VAL A 342 18.07 -0.07 22.18
#